data_AF-A0A162D181-F1
#
_entry.id   AF-A0A162D181-F1
#
_cell.length_a   1.000
_cell.length_b   1.000
_cell.length_c   1.000
_cell.angle_alpha   90.00
_cell.angle_beta   90.00
_cell.angle_gamma   90.00
#
_symmetry.space_group_name_H-M   'P 1'
#
loop_
_entity.id
_entity.type
_entity.pdbx_description
1 polymer ?
#
loop_
_entity_poly.entity_id
_entity_poly.type
_entity_poly.pdbx_seq_one_letter_code
_entity_poly.pdbx_strand_id
1 'polypeptide(L)'
;IIAPNGTCLSAKEDMSVEIVDHFKKICKTQPSPDTLTGTDFLEGVRDCFKPSPNLTAPISLLEIRAALIATKSNKFPGTDGIPYEFYVELWDMIAIHFLDMFNHILERESLTSSQGQA
;
A
#
# COMPACT_ATOMS: atom_id res chain seq x y z
N ILE A 1 28.70 -3.26 13.73
CA ILE A 1 27.71 -4.28 13.32
C ILE A 1 28.29 -5.66 13.65
N ILE A 2 27.48 -6.61 14.12
CA ILE A 2 27.97 -7.98 14.38
C ILE A 2 27.71 -8.79 13.12
N ALA A 3 28.78 -9.28 12.49
CA ALA A 3 28.70 -10.14 11.31
C ALA A 3 28.14 -11.54 11.68
N PRO A 4 27.60 -12.31 10.72
CA PRO A 4 27.01 -13.64 10.96
C PRO A 4 27.96 -14.65 11.60
N ASN A 5 29.27 -14.45 11.47
CA ASN A 5 30.31 -15.26 12.10
C ASN A 5 30.63 -14.83 13.55
N GLY A 6 29.89 -13.88 14.11
CA GLY A 6 30.06 -13.36 15.47
C GLY A 6 31.12 -12.27 15.62
N THR A 7 31.77 -11.82 14.56
CA THR A 7 32.77 -10.74 14.65
C THR A 7 32.14 -9.35 14.72
N CYS A 8 32.68 -8.49 15.59
CA CYS A 8 32.27 -7.09 15.70
C CYS A 8 33.02 -6.23 14.68
N LEU A 9 32.32 -5.76 13.66
CA LEU A 9 32.82 -4.80 12.68
C LEU A 9 32.61 -3.36 13.20
N SER A 10 33.70 -2.61 13.26
CA SER A 10 33.72 -1.21 13.74
C SER A 10 34.23 -0.20 12.70
N ALA A 11 34.95 -0.65 11.66
CA ALA A 11 35.36 0.20 10.55
C ALA A 11 34.18 0.48 9.60
N LYS A 12 34.12 1.71 9.07
CA LYS A 12 33.00 2.20 8.27
C LYS A 12 32.84 1.41 6.95
N GLU A 13 33.96 1.10 6.32
CA GLU A 13 34.04 0.37 5.06
C GLU A 13 33.52 -1.07 5.25
N ASP A 14 33.96 -1.75 6.31
CA ASP A 14 33.55 -3.12 6.63
C ASP A 14 32.07 -3.20 6.99
N MET A 15 31.55 -2.20 7.72
CA MET A 15 30.12 -2.11 8.01
C MET A 15 29.28 -1.92 6.74
N SER A 16 29.74 -1.09 5.80
CA SER A 16 29.02 -0.86 4.54
C SER A 16 28.98 -2.13 3.68
N VAL A 17 30.08 -2.86 3.60
CA VAL A 17 30.15 -4.12 2.85
C VAL A 17 29.22 -5.16 3.46
N GLU A 18 29.24 -5.32 4.79
CA GLU A 18 28.38 -6.27 5.50
C GLU A 18 26.89 -5.96 5.30
N ILE A 19 26.49 -4.69 5.39
CA ILE A 19 25.10 -4.27 5.12
C ILE A 19 24.70 -4.63 3.70
N VAL A 20 25.52 -4.27 2.71
CA VAL A 20 25.22 -4.53 1.30
C VAL A 20 25.11 -6.02 1.01
N ASP A 21 26.02 -6.83 1.54
CA ASP A 21 26.01 -8.28 1.34
C ASP A 21 24.84 -8.95 2.05
N HIS A 22 24.46 -8.47 3.23
CA HIS A 22 23.26 -8.92 3.94
C HIS A 22 22.00 -8.69 3.08
N PHE A 23 21.80 -7.48 2.55
CA PHE A 23 20.63 -7.18 1.71
C PHE A 23 20.67 -7.91 0.37
N LYS A 24 21.85 -8.03 -0.29
CA LYS A 24 22.00 -8.85 -1.49
C LYS A 24 21.59 -10.31 -1.25
N LYS A 25 21.96 -10.87 -0.09
CA LYS A 25 21.57 -12.23 0.28
C LYS A 25 20.06 -12.33 0.39
N ILE A 26 19.40 -11.42 1.12
CA ILE A 26 17.94 -11.38 1.26
C ILE A 26 17.27 -11.36 -0.11
N CYS A 27 17.68 -10.45 -0.99
CA CYS A 27 17.10 -10.30 -2.32
C CYS A 27 17.32 -11.53 -3.23
N LYS A 28 18.41 -12.28 -3.04
CA LYS A 28 18.71 -13.51 -3.79
C LYS A 28 18.04 -14.78 -3.24
N THR A 29 17.72 -14.80 -1.95
CA THR A 29 17.01 -15.94 -1.32
C THR A 29 15.50 -15.90 -1.53
N GLN A 30 14.95 -14.78 -1.99
CA GLN A 30 13.56 -14.76 -2.45
C GLN A 30 13.49 -15.50 -3.80
N PRO A 31 12.64 -16.52 -3.94
CA PRO A 31 12.42 -17.15 -5.24
C PRO A 31 12.05 -16.07 -6.25
N SER A 32 12.58 -16.16 -7.48
CA SER A 32 12.17 -15.21 -8.52
C SER A 32 10.64 -15.28 -8.68
N PRO A 33 9.96 -14.14 -8.90
CA PRO A 33 8.50 -14.12 -9.08
C PRO A 33 8.01 -15.11 -10.14
N ASP A 34 8.89 -15.44 -11.11
CA ASP A 34 8.59 -16.31 -12.24
C ASP A 34 8.49 -17.81 -11.90
N THR A 35 8.83 -18.25 -10.69
CA THR A 35 8.83 -19.69 -10.34
C THR A 35 7.59 -20.13 -9.54
N LEU A 36 6.77 -19.20 -9.04
CA LEU A 36 5.50 -19.52 -8.41
C LEU A 36 4.37 -19.26 -9.40
N THR A 37 3.94 -20.33 -10.09
CA THR A 37 2.65 -20.37 -10.76
C THR A 37 1.57 -19.86 -9.81
N GLY A 38 0.81 -18.85 -10.26
CA GLY A 38 0.09 -17.86 -9.45
C GLY A 38 -1.12 -18.32 -8.62
N THR A 39 -1.00 -19.41 -7.88
CA THR A 39 -2.00 -19.87 -6.90
C THR A 39 -1.37 -20.22 -5.55
N ASP A 40 -0.15 -20.77 -5.53
CA ASP A 40 0.50 -21.26 -4.31
C ASP A 40 0.89 -20.08 -3.39
N PHE A 41 1.24 -18.93 -3.96
CA PHE A 41 1.50 -17.71 -3.19
C PHE A 41 0.27 -17.22 -2.40
N LEU A 42 -0.94 -17.50 -2.91
CA LEU A 42 -2.20 -17.09 -2.28
C LEU A 42 -2.79 -18.19 -1.41
N GLU A 43 -2.07 -19.31 -1.20
CA GLU A 43 -2.52 -20.40 -0.35
C GLU A 43 -2.73 -19.88 1.09
N GLY A 44 -3.97 -19.98 1.59
CA GLY A 44 -4.36 -19.49 2.91
C GLY A 44 -4.85 -18.04 2.94
N VAL A 45 -4.74 -17.29 1.84
CA VAL A 45 -5.44 -16.02 1.69
C VAL A 45 -6.92 -16.34 1.53
N ARG A 46 -7.73 -16.03 2.55
CA ARG A 46 -9.18 -16.16 2.44
C ARG A 46 -9.67 -15.19 1.38
N ASP A 47 -10.38 -15.70 0.38
CA ASP A 47 -11.19 -14.85 -0.48
C ASP A 47 -12.35 -14.29 0.35
N CYS A 48 -12.13 -13.10 0.90
CA CYS A 48 -13.10 -12.41 1.74
C CYS A 48 -14.10 -11.62 0.88
N PHE A 49 -13.85 -11.51 -0.42
CA PHE A 49 -14.62 -10.67 -1.30
C PHE A 49 -15.83 -11.44 -1.81
N LYS A 50 -16.93 -11.31 -1.08
CA LYS A 50 -18.24 -11.68 -1.61
C LYS A 50 -18.77 -10.45 -2.36
N PRO A 51 -18.86 -10.46 -3.70
CA PRO A 51 -19.42 -9.32 -4.41
C PRO A 51 -20.87 -9.16 -3.97
N SER A 52 -21.13 -8.10 -3.19
CA SER A 52 -22.50 -7.67 -2.93
C SER A 52 -23.05 -7.05 -4.21
N PRO A 53 -24.31 -7.31 -4.57
CA PRO A 53 -24.90 -6.76 -5.79
C PRO A 53 -25.11 -5.26 -5.61
N ASN A 54 -24.34 -4.45 -6.33
CA ASN A 54 -24.47 -2.99 -6.51
C ASN A 54 -24.51 -2.15 -5.21
N LEU A 55 -24.22 -0.85 -5.32
CA LEU A 55 -24.51 0.05 -4.21
C LEU A 55 -26.03 0.17 -4.03
N THR A 56 -26.49 0.20 -2.79
CA THR A 56 -27.90 0.46 -2.46
C THR A 56 -28.28 1.93 -2.66
N ALA A 57 -27.29 2.83 -2.68
CA ALA A 57 -27.40 4.25 -2.97
C ALA A 57 -26.02 4.81 -3.39
N PRO A 58 -25.94 5.97 -4.08
CA PRO A 58 -24.67 6.65 -4.31
C PRO A 58 -23.89 6.92 -3.02
N ILE A 59 -22.56 6.94 -3.10
CA ILE A 59 -21.71 7.25 -1.95
C ILE A 59 -21.98 8.67 -1.48
N SER A 60 -22.05 8.85 -0.16
CA SER A 60 -22.23 10.13 0.52
C SER A 60 -20.93 10.66 1.14
N LEU A 61 -20.89 11.97 1.39
CA LEU A 61 -19.78 12.60 2.11
C LEU A 61 -19.57 12.03 3.51
N LEU A 62 -20.65 11.61 4.17
CA LEU A 62 -20.59 11.05 5.51
C LEU A 62 -19.84 9.71 5.49
N GLU A 63 -20.11 8.86 4.49
CA GLU A 63 -19.44 7.57 4.33
C GLU A 63 -17.95 7.76 4.03
N ILE A 64 -17.61 8.69 3.13
CA ILE A 64 -16.20 8.97 2.80
C ILE A 64 -15.47 9.50 4.05
N ARG A 65 -16.07 10.43 4.79
CA ARG A 65 -15.49 10.97 6.02
C ARG A 65 -15.33 9.90 7.09
N ALA A 66 -16.32 9.02 7.25
CA ALA A 66 -16.23 7.91 8.18
C ALA A 66 -15.09 6.94 7.81
N ALA A 67 -14.95 6.62 6.52
CA ALA A 67 -13.85 5.79 6.02
C ALA A 67 -12.48 6.45 6.23
N LEU A 68 -12.38 7.76 5.97
CA LEU A 68 -11.18 8.53 6.25
C LEU A 68 -10.80 8.44 7.72
N ILE A 69 -11.74 8.71 8.65
CA ILE A 69 -11.48 8.65 10.10
C ILE A 69 -11.12 7.23 10.58
N ALA A 70 -11.69 6.19 9.95
CA ALA A 70 -11.38 4.80 10.27
C ALA A 70 -9.98 4.37 9.76
N THR A 71 -9.34 5.16 8.92
CA THR A 71 -8.00 4.88 8.39
C THR A 71 -6.95 5.01 9.50
N LYS A 72 -6.03 4.04 9.58
CA LYS A 72 -4.96 4.07 10.57
C LYS A 72 -3.99 5.21 10.25
N SER A 73 -3.80 6.12 11.18
CA SER A 73 -2.78 7.17 11.11
C SER A 73 -1.36 6.63 11.24
N ASN A 74 -0.36 7.48 10.99
CA ASN A 74 1.08 7.14 11.04
C ASN A 74 1.48 5.98 10.12
N LYS A 75 0.83 5.88 8.95
CA LYS A 75 1.27 5.00 7.86
C LYS A 75 2.20 5.76 6.93
N PHE A 76 3.16 5.04 6.34
CA PHE A 76 3.95 5.60 5.25
C PHE A 76 3.00 5.97 4.10
N PRO A 77 3.21 7.14 3.47
CA PRO A 77 2.40 7.55 2.33
C PRO A 77 2.54 6.56 1.19
N GLY A 78 1.57 6.59 0.27
CA GLY A 78 1.61 5.79 -0.94
C GLY A 78 2.72 6.23 -1.89
N THR A 79 2.68 5.70 -3.11
CA THR A 79 3.57 6.09 -4.20
C THR A 79 3.43 7.56 -4.58
N ASP A 80 2.32 8.20 -4.21
CA ASP A 80 2.05 9.63 -4.35
C ASP A 80 2.78 10.52 -3.33
N GLY A 81 3.30 9.93 -2.25
CA GLY A 81 3.94 10.67 -1.16
C GLY A 81 2.99 11.51 -0.30
N ILE A 82 1.67 11.39 -0.48
CA ILE A 82 0.69 12.20 0.25
C ILE A 82 0.34 11.51 1.58
N PRO A 83 0.58 12.17 2.73
CA PRO A 83 0.33 11.57 4.03
C PRO A 83 -1.16 11.60 4.38
N TYR A 84 -1.57 10.71 5.30
CA TYR A 84 -2.95 10.65 5.80
C TYR A 84 -3.44 12.01 6.35
N GLU A 85 -2.55 12.72 7.03
CA GLU A 85 -2.81 13.99 7.71
C GLU A 85 -3.29 15.08 6.72
N PHE A 86 -2.78 15.07 5.48
CA PHE A 86 -3.23 15.98 4.43
C PHE A 86 -4.73 15.87 4.18
N TYR A 87 -5.23 14.63 4.07
CA TYR A 87 -6.63 14.36 3.76
C TYR A 87 -7.54 14.79 4.91
N VAL A 88 -7.08 14.67 6.15
CA VAL A 88 -7.84 15.09 7.34
C VAL A 88 -7.86 16.60 7.48
N GLU A 89 -6.71 17.26 7.37
CA GLU A 89 -6.58 18.71 7.58
C GLU A 89 -7.27 19.52 6.49
N LEU A 90 -7.22 19.05 5.24
CA LEU A 90 -7.81 19.73 4.09
C LEU A 90 -9.17 19.14 3.68
N TRP A 91 -9.77 18.29 4.51
CA TRP A 91 -11.02 17.59 4.18
C TRP A 91 -12.09 18.54 3.65
N ASP A 92 -12.33 19.66 4.34
CA ASP A 92 -13.38 20.61 3.96
C ASP A 92 -13.13 21.26 2.59
N MET A 93 -11.89 21.29 2.11
CA MET A 93 -11.52 21.78 0.78
C MET A 93 -11.65 20.71 -0.30
N ILE A 94 -11.31 19.45 0.01
CA ILE A 94 -11.23 18.37 -1.00
C ILE A 94 -12.47 17.47 -1.04
N ALA A 95 -13.32 17.50 -0.01
CA ALA A 95 -14.44 16.58 0.19
C ALA A 95 -15.36 16.44 -1.02
N ILE A 96 -15.72 17.56 -1.65
CA ILE A 96 -16.61 17.57 -2.82
C ILE A 96 -15.95 16.90 -4.03
N HIS A 97 -14.67 17.15 -4.26
CA HIS A 97 -13.93 16.51 -5.34
C HIS A 97 -13.84 15.00 -5.16
N PHE A 98 -13.67 14.53 -3.91
CA PHE A 98 -13.66 13.10 -3.60
C PHE A 98 -15.03 12.47 -3.81
N LEU A 99 -16.12 13.14 -3.42
CA LEU A 99 -17.48 12.67 -3.66
C LEU A 99 -17.76 12.45 -5.14
N ASP A 100 -17.47 13.46 -5.96
CA ASP A 100 -17.68 13.43 -7.40
C ASP A 100 -16.83 12.32 -8.04
N MET A 101 -15.55 12.23 -7.64
CA MET A 101 -14.63 11.22 -8.13
C MET A 101 -15.11 9.80 -7.81
N PHE A 102 -15.48 9.49 -6.57
CA PHE A 102 -15.90 8.16 -6.18
C PHE A 102 -17.19 7.73 -6.89
N ASN A 103 -18.20 8.61 -6.93
CA ASN A 103 -19.43 8.30 -7.63
C ASN A 103 -19.20 8.12 -9.14
N HIS A 104 -18.34 8.94 -9.76
CA HIS A 104 -18.00 8.78 -11.18
C HIS A 104 -17.29 7.46 -11.49
N ILE A 105 -16.36 7.03 -10.63
CA ILE A 105 -15.66 5.73 -10.78
C ILE A 105 -16.65 4.57 -10.69
N LEU A 106 -17.59 4.64 -9.75
CA LEU A 106 -18.58 3.59 -9.53
C LEU A 106 -19.64 3.54 -10.63
N GLU A 107 -20.10 4.69 -11.11
CA GLU A 107 -21.02 4.79 -12.24
C GLU A 107 -20.41 4.25 -13.54
N ARG A 108 -19.10 4.48 -13.76
CA ARG A 108 -18.39 4.03 -14.97
C ARG A 108 -17.71 2.67 -14.84
N GLU A 109 -17.77 2.07 -13.66
CA GLU A 109 -17.06 0.84 -13.30
C GLU A 109 -15.57 0.85 -13.72
N SER A 110 -14.93 2.02 -13.68
CA SER A 110 -13.57 2.20 -14.17
C SER A 110 -12.81 3.30 -13.42
N LEU A 111 -11.56 2.99 -13.10
CA LEU A 111 -10.63 3.97 -12.53
C LEU A 111 -10.11 4.92 -13.61
N THR A 112 -9.74 6.13 -13.19
CA THR A 112 -8.99 7.03 -14.07
C THR A 112 -7.59 6.47 -14.35
N SER A 113 -6.99 6.86 -15.47
CA SER A 113 -5.66 6.35 -15.86
C SER A 113 -4.59 6.59 -14.80
N SER A 114 -4.65 7.70 -14.06
CA SER A 114 -3.73 7.99 -12.95
C SER A 114 -3.96 7.10 -11.73
N GLN A 115 -5.20 6.65 -11.48
CA GLN A 115 -5.54 5.78 -10.35
C GLN A 115 -5.23 4.31 -10.63
N GLY A 116 -5.33 3.86 -11.88
CA GLY A 116 -5.02 2.49 -12.26
C GLY A 116 -3.52 2.14 -12.29
N GLN A 117 -2.64 3.12 -12.04
CA GLN A 117 -1.19 2.94 -12.02
C GLN A 117 -0.59 2.89 -10.60
N ALA A 118 -1.44 2.97 -9.56
CA ALA A 118 -1.04 2.96 -8.15
C ALA A 118 -0.78 1.55 -7.60
#